data_AF-A0A7K4FUJ2-F1
#
_entry.id   AF-A0A7K4FUJ2-F1
#
_cell.length_a   1.000
_cell.length_b   1.000
_cell.length_c   1.000
_cell.angle_alpha   90.00
_cell.angle_beta   90.00
_cell.angle_gamma   90.00
#
_symmetry.space_group_name_H-M   'P 1'
#
loop_
_entity.id
_entity.type
_entity.pdbx_description
1 polymer ?
#
loop_
_entity_poly.entity_id
_entity_poly.type
_entity_poly.pdbx_seq_one_letter_code
_entity_poly.pdbx_strand_id
1 'polypeptide(L)'
;MIDSCGCNIKRVYASDFLMRRLFRQSKPPKDYKKLGDAEVQGRHFSIYYKPPLELAYTSNECPLVIITLEALCEAFKDRRLKTNNAVDLLKEIRGFQVNELSQQTAQELVKILEKSSLLS
;
A
#
# COMPACT_ATOMS: atom_id res chain seq x y z
N MET A 1 6.30 -15.06 21.80
CA MET A 1 6.33 -15.34 20.35
C MET A 1 6.98 -14.15 19.69
N ILE A 2 8.16 -14.35 19.10
CA ILE A 2 8.94 -13.28 18.45
C ILE A 2 8.47 -13.25 16.99
N ASP A 3 7.80 -12.16 16.60
CA ASP A 3 7.47 -11.87 15.19
C ASP A 3 8.77 -11.68 14.40
N SER A 4 9.30 -12.78 13.87
CA SER A 4 10.50 -12.85 13.04
C SER A 4 10.20 -12.43 11.59
N CYS A 5 9.64 -11.24 11.39
CA CYS A 5 9.86 -10.50 10.15
C CYS A 5 11.20 -9.78 10.34
N GLY A 6 12.26 -10.29 9.70
CA GLY A 6 13.62 -9.72 9.67
C GLY A 6 13.71 -8.34 9.00
N CYS A 7 12.65 -7.55 9.15
CA CYS A 7 12.45 -6.24 8.60
C CYS A 7 13.19 -5.24 9.49
N ASN A 8 14.42 -4.90 9.11
CA ASN A 8 15.19 -3.83 9.74
C ASN A 8 14.58 -2.46 9.40
N ILE A 9 13.40 -2.16 9.93
CA ILE A 9 12.81 -0.82 9.85
C ILE A 9 13.47 0.01 10.94
N LYS A 10 14.28 1.00 10.58
CA LYS A 10 14.74 2.00 11.55
C LYS A 10 13.53 2.77 12.07
N ARG A 11 13.09 2.46 13.30
CA ARG A 11 11.89 3.00 13.98
C ARG A 11 11.79 4.53 14.01
N VAL A 12 12.91 5.25 13.84
CA VAL A 12 12.96 6.71 13.92
C VAL A 12 12.25 7.42 12.75
N TYR A 13 12.02 6.74 11.62
CA TYR A 13 11.47 7.38 10.40
C TYR A 13 10.15 6.77 9.88
N ALA A 14 9.81 5.57 10.34
CA ALA A 14 8.50 4.95 10.09
C ALA A 14 7.40 5.50 11.01
N SER A 15 7.73 6.37 11.97
CA SER A 15 6.79 6.92 12.94
C SER A 15 5.63 7.64 12.27
N ASP A 16 5.89 8.45 11.23
CA ASP A 16 4.87 9.32 10.65
C ASP A 16 3.84 8.53 9.85
N PHE A 17 4.27 7.52 9.08
CA PHE A 17 3.38 6.60 8.36
C PHE A 17 2.65 5.63 9.30
N LEU A 18 3.29 5.20 10.39
CA LEU A 18 2.60 4.40 11.41
C LEU A 18 1.57 5.22 12.18
N MET A 19 1.79 6.52 12.35
CA MET A 19 0.89 7.45 13.05
C MET A 19 -0.27 7.95 12.20
N ARG A 20 -0.13 8.03 10.87
CA ARG A 20 -1.19 8.47 9.95
C ARG A 20 -1.60 7.36 8.98
N ARG A 21 -2.47 6.47 9.46
CA ARG A 21 -3.14 5.45 8.63
C ARG A 21 -4.40 6.05 8.03
N LEU A 22 -4.24 6.84 6.97
CA LEU A 22 -5.33 7.62 6.37
C LEU A 22 -6.21 6.78 5.45
N PHE A 23 -5.61 5.79 4.77
CA PHE A 23 -6.30 4.97 3.77
C PHE A 23 -6.68 3.59 4.31
N ARG A 24 -6.01 3.11 5.36
CA ARG A 24 -6.33 1.85 6.02
C ARG A 24 -7.71 1.87 6.66
N GLN A 25 -8.49 0.82 6.40
CA GLN A 25 -9.76 0.54 7.05
C GLN A 25 -9.68 -0.77 7.81
N SER A 26 -10.31 -0.85 8.99
CA SER A 26 -10.39 -2.10 9.77
C SER A 26 -11.40 -3.09 9.18
N LYS A 27 -12.34 -2.60 8.36
CA LYS A 27 -13.38 -3.36 7.68
C LYS A 27 -13.57 -2.78 6.28
N PRO A 28 -14.15 -3.53 5.33
CA PRO A 28 -14.50 -2.99 4.01
C PRO A 28 -15.28 -1.66 4.17
N PRO A 29 -14.79 -0.55 3.59
CA PRO A 29 -15.45 0.74 3.74
C PRO A 29 -16.82 0.75 3.05
N LYS A 30 -17.80 1.41 3.68
CA LYS A 30 -19.12 1.63 3.10
C LYS A 30 -18.98 2.58 1.91
N ASP A 31 -19.71 2.31 0.83
CA ASP A 31 -19.73 3.10 -0.41
C ASP A 31 -18.47 3.02 -1.30
N TYR A 32 -17.57 2.08 -1.01
CA TYR A 32 -16.45 1.77 -1.90
C TYR A 32 -16.71 0.46 -2.64
N LYS A 33 -16.32 0.41 -3.91
CA LYS A 33 -16.28 -0.82 -4.70
C LYS A 33 -14.98 -1.55 -4.39
N LYS A 34 -15.06 -2.84 -4.06
CA LYS A 34 -13.87 -3.69 -3.98
C LYS A 34 -13.26 -3.86 -5.37
N LEU A 35 -11.97 -3.56 -5.50
CA LEU A 35 -11.21 -3.74 -6.74
C LEU A 35 -10.56 -5.13 -6.83
N GLY A 36 -10.03 -5.61 -5.71
CA GLY A 36 -9.35 -6.90 -5.69
C GLY A 36 -8.71 -7.23 -4.34
N ASP A 37 -8.15 -8.42 -4.29
CA ASP A 37 -7.37 -8.97 -3.19
C ASP A 37 -5.99 -9.36 -3.71
N ALA A 38 -4.99 -9.30 -2.83
CA ALA A 38 -3.67 -9.82 -3.10
C ALA A 38 -3.06 -10.44 -1.84
N GLU A 39 -2.20 -11.42 -2.08
CA GLU A 39 -1.36 -12.04 -1.07
C GLU A 39 0.11 -11.91 -1.50
N VAL A 40 0.93 -11.34 -0.63
CA VAL A 40 2.37 -11.19 -0.87
C VAL A 40 3.11 -11.80 0.31
N GLN A 41 3.82 -12.91 0.06
CA GLN A 41 4.57 -13.63 1.08
C GLN A 41 3.72 -13.94 2.34
N GLY A 42 2.49 -14.45 2.19
CA GLY A 42 1.59 -14.74 3.31
C GLY A 42 0.82 -13.52 3.86
N ARG A 43 1.07 -12.31 3.34
CA ARG A 43 0.43 -11.07 3.81
C ARG A 43 -0.70 -10.67 2.87
N HIS A 44 -1.90 -10.57 3.44
CA HIS A 44 -3.11 -10.32 2.70
C HIS A 44 -3.51 -8.85 2.75
N PHE A 45 -3.94 -8.32 1.62
CA PHE A 45 -4.60 -7.03 1.55
C PHE A 45 -5.71 -7.00 0.49
N SER A 46 -6.68 -6.12 0.70
CA SER A 46 -7.77 -5.87 -0.24
C SER A 46 -7.82 -4.38 -0.56
N ILE A 47 -8.10 -4.05 -1.82
CA ILE A 47 -8.17 -2.67 -2.31
C ILE A 47 -9.61 -2.32 -2.64
N TYR A 48 -9.99 -1.11 -2.26
CA TYR A 48 -11.31 -0.54 -2.43
C TYR A 48 -11.18 0.82 -3.10
N TYR A 49 -12.19 1.19 -3.88
CA TYR A 49 -12.20 2.44 -4.62
C TYR A 49 -13.55 3.14 -4.55
N LYS A 50 -13.49 4.45 -4.42
CA LYS A 50 -14.62 5.36 -4.55
C LYS A 50 -14.24 6.48 -5.53
N PRO A 51 -15.04 6.72 -6.58
CA PRO A 51 -14.79 7.83 -7.48
C PRO A 51 -14.77 9.18 -6.76
N PRO A 52 -13.96 10.15 -7.22
CA PRO A 52 -13.15 10.07 -8.44
C PRO A 52 -11.73 9.51 -8.26
N LEU A 53 -11.13 9.56 -7.07
CA LEU A 53 -9.72 9.21 -6.83
C LEU A 53 -9.45 8.71 -5.39
N GLU A 54 -10.47 8.17 -4.72
CA GLU A 54 -10.29 7.66 -3.36
C GLU A 54 -10.00 6.17 -3.37
N LEU A 55 -8.81 5.79 -2.92
CA LEU A 55 -8.49 4.41 -2.57
C LEU A 55 -8.59 4.22 -1.06
N ALA A 56 -8.99 3.02 -0.66
CA ALA A 56 -8.91 2.55 0.71
C ALA A 56 -8.45 1.09 0.67
N TYR A 57 -7.91 0.60 1.78
CA TYR A 57 -7.46 -0.80 1.85
C TYR A 57 -7.71 -1.44 3.21
N THR A 58 -7.82 -2.75 3.21
CA THR A 58 -7.72 -3.58 4.43
C THR A 58 -6.46 -4.43 4.32
N SER A 59 -5.70 -4.61 5.40
CA SER A 59 -4.53 -5.50 5.41
C SER A 59 -4.33 -6.13 6.78
N ASN A 60 -3.58 -7.23 6.82
CA ASN A 60 -3.01 -7.73 8.07
C ASN A 60 -1.93 -6.75 8.63
N GLU A 61 -1.50 -6.95 9.87
CA GLU A 61 -0.69 -5.98 10.63
C GLU A 61 0.80 -5.94 10.24
N CYS A 62 1.14 -6.14 8.96
CA CYS A 62 2.53 -6.00 8.52
C CYS A 62 2.89 -4.51 8.29
N PRO A 63 3.86 -3.94 9.03
CA PRO A 63 4.21 -2.53 8.90
C PRO A 63 4.69 -2.12 7.50
N LEU A 64 5.46 -2.99 6.84
CA LEU A 64 5.96 -2.71 5.49
C LEU A 64 4.84 -2.65 4.45
N VAL A 65 3.86 -3.57 4.55
CA VAL A 65 2.68 -3.57 3.66
C VAL A 65 1.87 -2.31 3.91
N ILE A 66 1.64 -1.95 5.18
CA ILE A 66 0.91 -0.74 5.55
C ILE A 66 1.59 0.52 4.99
N ILE A 67 2.90 0.71 5.22
CA ILE A 67 3.63 1.88 4.73
C ILE A 67 3.58 1.94 3.20
N THR A 68 3.78 0.80 2.53
CA THR A 68 3.75 0.70 1.07
C THR A 68 2.37 1.11 0.52
N LEU A 69 1.29 0.57 1.10
CA LEU A 69 -0.08 0.86 0.66
C LEU A 69 -0.48 2.31 0.95
N GLU A 70 -0.17 2.86 2.12
CA GLU A 70 -0.45 4.26 2.44
C GLU A 70 0.22 5.21 1.44
N ALA A 71 1.52 5.01 1.17
CA ALA A 71 2.26 5.86 0.24
C ALA A 71 1.71 5.79 -1.20
N LEU A 72 1.33 4.61 -1.68
CA LEU A 72 0.79 4.44 -3.02
C LEU A 72 -0.66 4.92 -3.15
N CYS A 73 -1.48 4.76 -2.11
CA CYS A 73 -2.81 5.35 -2.06
C CYS A 73 -2.76 6.89 -2.08
N GLU A 74 -1.81 7.48 -1.34
CA GLU A 74 -1.54 8.92 -1.39
C GLU A 74 -1.11 9.37 -2.79
N ALA A 75 -0.13 8.69 -3.38
CA ALA A 75 0.33 9.00 -4.73
C ALA A 75 -0.79 8.84 -5.79
N PHE A 76 -1.71 7.89 -5.63
CA PHE A 76 -2.88 7.75 -6.50
C PHE A 76 -3.84 8.93 -6.35
N LYS A 77 -4.15 9.32 -5.11
CA LYS A 77 -5.00 10.48 -4.82
C LYS A 77 -4.42 11.77 -5.42
N ASP A 78 -3.10 11.91 -5.40
CA ASP A 78 -2.35 13.03 -5.99
C ASP A 78 -2.12 12.91 -7.51
N ARG A 79 -2.64 11.86 -8.16
CA ARG A 79 -2.42 11.55 -9.60
C ARG A 79 -0.95 11.37 -10.00
N ARG A 80 -0.10 11.01 -9.04
CA ARG A 80 1.33 10.72 -9.26
C ARG A 80 1.60 9.25 -9.56
N LEU A 81 0.73 8.34 -9.12
CA LEU A 81 0.86 6.90 -9.39
C LEU A 81 0.59 6.56 -10.86
N LYS A 82 1.51 5.81 -11.47
CA LYS A 82 1.45 5.24 -12.81
C LYS A 82 1.91 3.78 -12.77
N THR A 83 1.61 3.02 -13.81
CA THR A 83 2.01 1.60 -13.89
C THR A 83 3.50 1.36 -13.64
N ASN A 84 4.36 2.22 -14.20
CA ASN A 84 5.80 1.99 -14.21
C ASN A 84 6.59 2.68 -13.09
N ASN A 85 5.94 3.48 -12.23
CA ASN A 85 6.66 4.32 -11.24
C ASN A 85 6.36 3.96 -9.77
N ALA A 86 5.53 2.95 -9.50
CA ALA A 86 5.11 2.61 -8.15
C ALA A 86 6.30 2.32 -7.22
N VAL A 87 7.31 1.58 -7.68
CA VAL A 87 8.51 1.28 -6.90
C VAL A 87 9.38 2.53 -6.67
N ASP A 88 9.42 3.44 -7.63
CA ASP A 88 10.20 4.68 -7.50
C ASP A 88 9.57 5.65 -6.50
N LEU A 89 8.25 5.73 -6.45
CA LEU A 89 7.52 6.51 -5.44
C LEU A 89 7.85 6.06 -4.01
N LEU A 90 8.10 4.76 -3.79
CA LEU A 90 8.52 4.26 -2.48
C LEU A 90 9.93 4.73 -2.09
N LYS A 91 10.81 4.99 -3.05
CA LYS A 91 12.17 5.50 -2.79
C LYS A 91 12.17 6.97 -2.36
N GLU A 92 11.09 7.71 -2.66
CA GLU A 92 10.90 9.09 -2.19
C GLU A 92 10.64 9.16 -0.68
N ILE A 93 10.22 8.05 -0.06
CA ILE A 93 9.95 7.98 1.37
C ILE A 93 11.27 8.00 2.14
N ARG A 94 11.55 9.13 2.79
CA ARG A 94 12.78 9.32 3.57
C ARG A 94 12.95 8.21 4.62
N GLY A 95 14.04 7.46 4.50
CA GLY A 95 14.39 6.40 5.46
C GLY A 95 13.65 5.08 5.26
N PHE A 96 12.81 4.96 4.23
CA PHE A 96 12.25 3.68 3.81
C PHE A 96 13.24 2.95 2.91
N GLN A 97 13.56 1.71 3.27
CA GLN A 97 14.36 0.84 2.41
C GLN A 97 13.44 -0.07 1.63
N VAL A 98 13.36 0.17 0.32
CA VAL A 98 12.62 -0.67 -0.59
C VAL A 98 13.25 -2.06 -0.61
N ASN A 99 12.48 -3.07 -0.19
CA ASN A 99 12.84 -4.47 -0.23
C ASN A 99 11.85 -5.27 -1.08
N GLU A 100 12.12 -6.56 -1.26
CA GLU A 100 11.30 -7.46 -2.08
C GLU A 100 9.81 -7.43 -1.69
N LEU A 101 9.49 -7.44 -0.38
CA LEU A 101 8.10 -7.38 0.09
C LEU A 101 7.41 -6.09 -0.36
N SER A 102 8.05 -4.94 -0.20
CA SER A 102 7.49 -3.65 -0.65
C SER A 102 7.36 -3.55 -2.17
N GLN A 103 8.31 -4.12 -2.92
CA GLN A 103 8.27 -4.16 -4.38
C GLN A 103 7.10 -5.01 -4.87
N GLN A 104 6.96 -6.23 -4.36
CA GLN A 104 5.86 -7.13 -4.71
C GLN A 104 4.49 -6.56 -4.30
N THR A 105 4.41 -5.91 -3.13
CA THR A 105 3.19 -5.22 -2.68
C THR A 105 2.81 -4.10 -3.64
N ALA A 106 3.78 -3.28 -4.09
CA ALA A 106 3.54 -2.22 -5.06
C ALA A 106 3.07 -2.77 -6.42
N GLN A 107 3.70 -3.84 -6.89
CA GLN A 107 3.34 -4.50 -8.15
C GLN A 107 1.92 -5.07 -8.13
N GLU A 108 1.54 -5.76 -7.06
CA GLU A 108 0.18 -6.31 -6.94
C GLU A 108 -0.88 -5.20 -6.81
N LEU A 109 -0.59 -4.09 -6.12
CA LEU A 109 -1.48 -2.93 -6.12
C LEU A 109 -1.69 -2.38 -7.54
N VAL A 110 -0.60 -2.11 -8.27
CA VAL A 110 -0.67 -1.61 -9.66
C VAL A 110 -1.51 -2.54 -10.53
N LYS A 111 -1.24 -3.84 -10.47
CA LYS A 111 -1.97 -4.86 -11.23
C LYS A 111 -3.47 -4.87 -10.93
N ILE A 112 -3.87 -4.65 -9.67
CA ILE A 112 -5.31 -4.51 -9.31
C ILE A 112 -5.90 -3.27 -9.96
N LEU A 113 -5.18 -2.15 -9.94
CA LEU A 113 -5.64 -0.88 -10.52
C LEU A 113 -5.72 -0.94 -12.05
N GLU A 114 -4.76 -1.57 -12.73
CA GLU A 114 -4.76 -1.78 -14.18
C GLU A 114 -5.94 -2.66 -14.61
N LYS A 115 -6.17 -3.79 -13.93
CA LYS A 115 -7.35 -4.64 -14.17
C LYS A 115 -8.67 -3.90 -13.98
N SER A 116 -8.66 -2.87 -13.14
CA SER A 116 -9.81 -2.00 -12.87
C SER A 116 -9.89 -0.78 -13.79
N SER A 117 -8.96 -0.65 -14.76
CA SER A 117 -8.85 0.50 -15.67
C SER A 117 -8.69 1.85 -14.96
N LEU A 118 -8.08 1.86 -13.77
CA LEU A 118 -7.80 3.05 -12.98
C LEU A 118 -6.37 3.58 -13.17
N LEU A 119 -5.50 2.77 -13.77
CA LEU A 119 -4.16 3.17 -14.22
C LEU A 119 -3.98 2.79 -15.69
N SER A 120 -3.07 3.49 -16.36
CA SER A 120 -2.69 3.32 -17.76
C SER A 120 -1.18 3.37 -17.90
#